data_AF-A0A9P6ZEY2-F1
#
_entry.id   AF-A0A9P6ZEY2-F1
#
_cell.length_a   1.000
_cell.length_b   1.000
_cell.length_c   1.000
_cell.angle_alpha   90.00
_cell.angle_beta   90.00
_cell.angle_gamma   90.00
#
_symmetry.space_group_name_H-M   'P 1'
#
loop_
_entity.id
_entity.type
_entity.pdbx_description
1 polymer ?
#
loop_
_entity_poly.entity_id
_entity_poly.type
_entity_poly.pdbx_seq_one_letter_code
_entity_poly.pdbx_strand_id
1 'polypeptide(L)'
;MGSNTLNILCPPEQFGIVEPGIYRSDMIQQPHFSFLKQFGIKTLIMLSPELPNRVTNNFIEEGNIKLVHVGMATWKPTQPSTWRPVSEELIKEGLELILNVETHPILIMCTSGIHETGTLVGCLRKLEGWNFSSIVTEYRAYAGSKARYVNEQFIELFDLDLVTLPLHLPPWFIHQQKMLTEEEEELRQQNM
;
A
#
# COMPACT_ATOMS: atom_id res chain seq x y z
N MET A 1 33.98 -23.08 -16.78
CA MET A 1 34.05 -22.41 -15.47
C MET A 1 32.71 -21.74 -15.24
N GLY A 2 31.78 -22.40 -14.57
CA GLY A 2 30.50 -21.77 -14.22
C GLY A 2 30.75 -20.80 -13.08
N SER A 3 30.61 -19.51 -13.32
CA SER A 3 30.62 -18.55 -12.22
C SER A 3 29.39 -18.85 -11.36
N ASN A 4 29.59 -19.46 -10.20
CA ASN A 4 28.65 -19.37 -9.09
C ASN A 4 28.70 -17.91 -8.60
N THR A 5 28.13 -17.00 -9.39
CA THR A 5 27.71 -15.69 -8.89
C THR A 5 26.59 -15.99 -7.91
N LEU A 6 26.90 -15.91 -6.61
CA LEU A 6 25.87 -15.80 -5.58
C LEU A 6 24.86 -14.77 -6.07
N ASN A 7 23.61 -15.18 -6.30
CA ASN A 7 22.54 -14.26 -6.65
C ASN A 7 22.26 -13.41 -5.42
N ILE A 8 23.00 -12.31 -5.27
CA ILE A 8 22.82 -11.37 -4.17
C ILE A 8 21.42 -10.78 -4.32
N LEU A 9 20.60 -11.00 -3.30
CA LEU A 9 19.26 -10.45 -3.22
C LEU A 9 19.35 -9.11 -2.52
N CYS A 10 18.96 -8.05 -3.20
CA CYS A 10 18.96 -6.70 -2.64
C CYS A 10 17.50 -6.24 -2.48
N PRO A 11 16.92 -6.28 -1.27
CA PRO A 11 15.59 -5.69 -1.07
C PRO A 11 15.63 -4.18 -1.30
N PRO A 12 14.56 -3.58 -1.86
CA PRO A 12 14.37 -2.12 -1.83
C PRO A 12 14.40 -1.59 -0.39
N GLU A 13 14.79 -0.33 -0.19
CA GLU A 13 14.99 0.27 1.13
C GLU A 13 13.72 0.22 1.98
N GLN A 14 12.56 0.49 1.38
CA GLN A 14 11.27 0.51 2.07
C GLN A 14 10.44 -0.74 1.84
N PHE A 15 11.07 -1.84 1.46
CA PHE A 15 10.39 -3.09 1.26
C PHE A 15 9.76 -3.60 2.56
N GLY A 16 8.50 -4.04 2.49
CA GLY A 16 7.80 -4.62 3.61
C GLY A 16 6.61 -5.46 3.18
N ILE A 17 6.23 -6.39 4.05
CA ILE A 17 4.96 -7.14 3.93
C ILE A 17 3.92 -6.33 4.70
N VAL A 18 2.84 -5.96 4.03
CA VAL A 18 1.70 -5.28 4.66
C VAL A 18 0.71 -6.32 5.16
N GLU A 19 0.30 -7.21 4.27
CA GLU A 19 -0.59 -8.34 4.51
C GLU A 19 -0.20 -9.51 3.59
N PRO A 20 -0.69 -10.74 3.79
CA PRO A 20 -0.48 -11.83 2.85
C PRO A 20 -0.89 -11.43 1.42
N GLY A 21 0.10 -11.40 0.52
CA GLY A 21 -0.09 -11.01 -0.88
C GLY A 21 0.03 -9.50 -1.15
N ILE A 22 0.21 -8.66 -0.13
CA ILE A 22 0.39 -7.21 -0.26
C ILE A 22 1.78 -6.82 0.25
N TYR A 23 2.55 -6.21 -0.64
CA TYR A 23 3.88 -5.70 -0.34
C TYR A 23 3.93 -4.20 -0.58
N ARG A 24 4.87 -3.52 0.09
CA ARG A 24 5.18 -2.11 -0.12
C ARG A 24 6.65 -1.94 -0.48
N SER A 25 7.01 -0.89 -1.20
CA SER A 25 8.40 -0.41 -1.34
C SER A 25 8.48 1.05 -1.78
N ASP A 26 9.71 1.58 -1.79
CA ASP A 26 10.11 2.72 -2.58
C ASP A 26 10.26 2.33 -4.06
N MET A 27 10.69 3.27 -4.90
CA MET A 27 10.92 3.02 -6.32
C MET A 27 11.96 1.94 -6.56
N ILE A 28 11.57 0.92 -7.33
CA ILE A 28 12.45 -0.21 -7.61
C ILE A 28 13.54 0.13 -8.62
N GLN A 29 14.69 -0.51 -8.45
CA GLN A 29 15.85 -0.37 -9.31
C GLN A 29 16.37 -1.76 -9.69
N GLN A 30 17.20 -1.83 -10.72
CA GLN A 30 17.73 -3.08 -11.25
C GLN A 30 18.29 -4.07 -10.20
N PRO A 31 19.03 -3.62 -9.15
CA PRO A 31 19.51 -4.53 -8.12
C PRO A 31 18.40 -5.28 -7.36
N HIS A 32 17.18 -4.73 -7.34
CA HIS A 32 16.06 -5.26 -6.57
C HIS A 32 15.30 -6.37 -7.30
N PHE A 33 15.45 -6.47 -8.62
CA PHE A 33 14.58 -7.31 -9.44
C PHE A 33 14.69 -8.81 -9.11
N SER A 34 15.89 -9.30 -8.81
CA SER A 34 16.10 -10.70 -8.40
C SER A 34 15.44 -11.04 -7.07
N PHE A 35 15.35 -10.07 -6.16
CA PHE A 35 14.63 -10.20 -4.89
C PHE A 35 13.12 -10.18 -5.14
N LEU A 36 12.61 -9.19 -5.87
CA LEU A 36 11.17 -9.02 -6.14
C LEU A 36 10.55 -10.19 -6.91
N LYS A 37 11.31 -10.84 -7.79
CA LYS A 37 10.87 -12.05 -8.52
C LYS A 37 10.45 -13.20 -7.59
N GLN A 38 10.93 -13.24 -6.34
CA GLN A 38 10.56 -14.29 -5.38
C GLN A 38 9.13 -14.18 -4.87
N PHE A 39 8.55 -12.98 -4.94
CA PHE A 39 7.21 -12.72 -4.42
C PHE A 39 6.11 -12.94 -5.48
N GLY A 40 6.49 -13.23 -6.73
CA GLY A 40 5.54 -13.50 -7.81
C GLY A 40 4.54 -12.37 -8.05
N ILE A 41 4.99 -11.12 -7.90
CA ILE A 41 4.15 -9.92 -8.01
C ILE A 41 3.44 -9.93 -9.37
N LYS A 42 2.11 -9.83 -9.35
CA LYS A 42 1.28 -9.75 -10.56
C LYS A 42 0.83 -8.33 -10.86
N THR A 43 0.67 -7.51 -9.83
CA THR A 43 0.18 -6.14 -9.95
C THR A 43 1.11 -5.18 -9.23
N LEU A 44 1.42 -4.07 -9.86
CA LEU A 44 2.19 -2.98 -9.29
C LEU A 44 1.29 -1.75 -9.23
N ILE A 45 1.10 -1.21 -8.02
CA ILE A 45 0.32 0.01 -7.81
C ILE A 45 1.29 1.16 -7.57
N MET A 46 1.26 2.15 -8.45
CA MET A 46 2.11 3.34 -8.37
C MET A 46 1.29 4.55 -7.92
N LEU A 47 1.62 5.09 -6.75
CA LEU A 47 0.88 6.16 -6.10
C LEU A 47 1.48 7.55 -6.35
N SER A 48 2.72 7.63 -6.82
CA SER A 48 3.34 8.91 -7.17
C SER A 48 3.10 9.24 -8.66
N PRO A 49 3.04 10.52 -9.06
CA PRO A 49 2.65 10.92 -10.41
C PRO A 49 3.78 10.72 -11.45
N GLU A 50 5.01 10.45 -11.03
CA GLU A 50 6.13 10.25 -11.93
C GLU A 50 5.98 8.95 -12.73
N LEU A 51 6.48 8.95 -13.97
CA LEU A 51 6.49 7.76 -14.80
C LEU A 51 7.63 6.81 -14.39
N PRO A 52 7.42 5.48 -14.43
CA PRO A 52 8.51 4.54 -14.27
C PRO A 52 9.59 4.76 -15.34
N ASN A 53 10.85 4.62 -14.95
CA ASN A 53 11.96 4.68 -15.91
C ASN A 53 11.96 3.43 -16.81
N ARG A 54 12.72 3.49 -17.92
CA ARG A 54 12.83 2.38 -18.90
C ARG A 54 13.23 1.04 -18.26
N VAL A 55 14.12 1.07 -17.27
CA VAL A 55 14.59 -0.16 -16.59
C VAL A 55 13.46 -0.81 -15.80
N THR A 56 12.61 0.00 -15.17
CA THR A 56 11.42 -0.45 -14.44
C THR A 56 10.36 -0.97 -15.40
N ASN A 57 10.10 -0.27 -16.52
CA ASN A 57 9.16 -0.73 -17.53
C ASN A 57 9.57 -2.07 -18.13
N ASN A 58 10.85 -2.27 -18.45
CA ASN A 58 11.34 -3.56 -18.94
C ASN A 58 11.08 -4.68 -17.91
N PHE A 59 11.30 -4.43 -16.62
CA PHE A 59 11.01 -5.43 -15.58
C PHE A 59 9.52 -5.77 -15.49
N ILE A 60 8.65 -4.76 -15.60
CA ILE A 60 7.19 -4.93 -15.62
C ILE A 60 6.77 -5.78 -16.82
N GLU A 61 7.28 -5.45 -18.02
CA GLU A 61 6.99 -6.17 -19.26
C GLU A 61 7.50 -7.62 -19.23
N GLU A 62 8.77 -7.83 -18.86
CA GLU A 62 9.37 -9.17 -18.74
C GLU A 62 8.64 -10.06 -17.72
N GLY A 63 8.13 -9.45 -16.64
CA GLY A 63 7.40 -10.14 -15.59
C GLY A 63 5.91 -10.36 -15.88
N ASN A 64 5.38 -9.83 -16.99
CA ASN A 64 3.93 -9.73 -17.25
C ASN A 64 3.16 -9.10 -16.07
N ILE A 65 3.76 -8.07 -15.46
CA ILE A 65 3.20 -7.38 -14.31
C ILE A 65 2.20 -6.33 -14.81
N LYS A 66 1.01 -6.29 -14.24
CA LYS A 66 0.04 -5.23 -14.49
C LYS A 66 0.42 -3.98 -13.71
N LEU A 67 0.78 -2.90 -14.40
CA LEU A 67 0.96 -1.58 -13.78
C LEU A 67 -0.38 -0.85 -13.66
N VAL A 68 -0.71 -0.37 -12.45
CA VAL A 68 -1.84 0.53 -12.19
C VAL A 68 -1.31 1.84 -11.61
N HIS A 69 -1.38 2.93 -12.39
CA HIS A 69 -0.77 4.22 -12.06
C HIS A 69 -1.79 5.20 -11.46
N VAL A 70 -2.18 4.96 -10.21
CA VAL A 70 -3.17 5.76 -9.47
C VAL A 70 -2.69 7.20 -9.27
N GLY A 71 -1.40 7.38 -8.98
CA GLY A 71 -0.80 8.71 -8.76
C GLY A 71 -0.95 9.64 -9.96
N MET A 72 -0.79 9.10 -11.18
CA MET A 72 -1.01 9.86 -12.40
C MET A 72 -2.50 10.12 -12.67
N ALA A 73 -3.35 9.11 -12.47
CA ALA A 73 -4.79 9.22 -12.74
C ALA A 73 -5.49 10.26 -11.86
N THR A 74 -5.01 10.43 -10.63
CA THR A 74 -5.59 11.33 -9.62
C THR A 74 -4.88 12.68 -9.54
N TRP A 75 -3.78 12.87 -10.27
CA TRP A 75 -3.02 14.12 -10.30
C TRP A 75 -3.81 15.26 -10.94
N LYS A 76 -4.00 16.35 -10.19
CA LYS A 76 -4.67 17.57 -10.66
C LYS A 76 -3.67 18.74 -10.61
N PRO A 77 -3.20 19.28 -11.77
CA PRO A 77 -2.13 20.28 -11.82
C PRO A 77 -2.49 21.64 -11.21
N THR A 78 -3.78 21.90 -10.98
CA THR A 78 -4.31 23.17 -10.45
C THR A 78 -4.89 23.04 -9.05
N GLN A 79 -4.53 21.99 -8.29
CA GLN A 79 -4.99 21.88 -6.91
C GLN A 79 -4.49 23.07 -6.08
N PRO A 80 -5.39 23.77 -5.35
CA PRO A 80 -4.99 24.76 -4.37
C PRO A 80 -4.01 24.12 -3.36
N SER A 81 -3.18 24.93 -2.71
CA SER A 81 -2.42 24.45 -1.55
C SER A 81 -3.40 24.01 -0.46
N THR A 82 -3.71 22.72 -0.41
CA THR A 82 -4.53 22.12 0.65
C THR A 82 -3.63 21.63 1.78
N TRP A 83 -4.20 21.40 2.95
CA TRP A 83 -3.48 20.76 4.07
C TRP A 83 -3.24 19.27 3.81
N ARG A 84 -3.96 18.66 2.84
CA ARG A 84 -3.94 17.23 2.57
C ARG A 84 -2.70 16.86 1.75
N PRO A 85 -1.88 15.91 2.22
CA PRO A 85 -0.68 15.50 1.50
C PRO A 85 -0.96 14.60 0.29
N VAL A 86 -2.16 14.01 0.23
CA VAL A 86 -2.67 13.14 -0.85
C VAL A 86 -4.15 13.43 -1.06
N SER A 87 -4.71 13.01 -2.20
CA SER A 87 -6.15 13.11 -2.44
C SER A 87 -6.92 11.93 -1.85
N GLU A 88 -8.19 12.14 -1.52
CA GLU A 88 -9.08 11.05 -1.06
C GLU A 88 -9.31 10.03 -2.17
N GLU A 89 -9.37 10.47 -3.43
CA GLU A 89 -9.54 9.60 -4.59
C GLU A 89 -8.36 8.63 -4.74
N LEU A 90 -7.12 9.09 -4.52
CA LEU A 90 -5.92 8.25 -4.58
C LEU A 90 -5.97 7.13 -3.55
N ILE A 91 -6.38 7.48 -2.32
CA ILE A 91 -6.45 6.53 -1.22
C ILE A 91 -7.61 5.57 -1.43
N LYS A 92 -8.80 6.07 -1.80
CA LYS A 92 -9.96 5.25 -2.14
C LYS A 92 -9.62 4.22 -3.22
N GLU A 93 -9.12 4.67 -4.39
CA GLU A 93 -8.78 3.75 -5.50
C GLU A 93 -7.69 2.75 -5.11
N GLY A 94 -6.68 3.20 -4.36
CA GLY A 94 -5.64 2.31 -3.83
C GLY A 94 -6.22 1.21 -2.92
N LEU A 95 -7.13 1.56 -2.01
CA LEU A 95 -7.77 0.63 -1.08
C LEU A 95 -8.63 -0.40 -1.83
N GLU A 96 -9.42 0.04 -2.80
CA GLU A 96 -10.28 -0.84 -3.61
C GLU A 96 -9.45 -1.84 -4.43
N LEU A 97 -8.27 -1.41 -4.93
CA LEU A 97 -7.35 -2.30 -5.63
C LEU A 97 -6.72 -3.33 -4.70
N ILE A 98 -6.19 -2.92 -3.53
CA ILE A 98 -5.51 -3.86 -2.61
C ILE A 98 -6.49 -4.84 -1.95
N LEU A 99 -7.75 -4.43 -1.76
CA LEU A 99 -8.80 -5.30 -1.26
C LEU A 99 -9.39 -6.23 -2.33
N ASN A 100 -9.03 -6.10 -3.60
CA ASN A 100 -9.42 -7.05 -4.62
C ASN A 100 -8.39 -8.19 -4.72
N VAL A 101 -8.71 -9.34 -4.14
CA VAL A 101 -7.82 -10.51 -4.08
C VAL A 101 -7.41 -11.04 -5.45
N GLU A 102 -8.19 -10.78 -6.50
CA GLU A 102 -7.88 -11.20 -7.87
C GLU A 102 -6.62 -10.51 -8.43
N THR A 103 -6.26 -9.37 -7.86
CA THR A 103 -5.08 -8.61 -8.28
C THR A 103 -3.79 -9.05 -7.54
N HIS A 104 -3.89 -9.98 -6.59
CA HIS A 104 -2.76 -10.42 -5.76
C HIS A 104 -1.82 -11.40 -6.49
N PRO A 105 -0.50 -11.36 -6.20
CA PRO A 105 0.17 -10.47 -5.24
C PRO A 105 0.47 -9.07 -5.77
N ILE A 106 0.41 -8.06 -4.89
CA ILE A 106 0.55 -6.63 -5.21
C ILE A 106 1.83 -6.05 -4.59
N LEU A 107 2.54 -5.21 -5.35
CA LEU A 107 3.53 -4.28 -4.81
C LEU A 107 3.03 -2.83 -4.91
N ILE A 108 2.88 -2.17 -3.77
CA ILE A 108 2.51 -0.76 -3.64
C ILE A 108 3.79 0.08 -3.61
N MET A 109 3.86 1.12 -4.43
CA MET A 109 5.02 2.02 -4.46
C MET A 109 4.63 3.49 -4.61
N CYS A 110 5.46 4.34 -4.04
CA CYS A 110 5.60 5.75 -4.40
C CYS A 110 7.09 6.10 -4.45
N THR A 111 7.44 7.34 -4.82
CA THR A 111 8.84 7.77 -4.97
C THR A 111 9.74 7.36 -3.81
N SER A 112 9.29 7.58 -2.57
CA SER A 112 10.06 7.25 -1.36
C SER A 112 9.56 6.03 -0.60
N GLY A 113 8.43 5.43 -0.97
CA GLY A 113 7.77 4.38 -0.17
C GLY A 113 7.22 4.83 1.18
N ILE A 114 7.25 6.14 1.48
CA ILE A 114 6.92 6.70 2.80
C ILE A 114 5.56 7.39 2.83
N HIS A 115 5.35 8.42 2.01
CA HIS A 115 4.25 9.37 2.23
C HIS A 115 2.93 8.82 1.68
N GLU A 116 2.78 8.68 0.37
CA GLU A 116 1.57 8.16 -0.27
C GLU A 116 1.34 6.70 0.14
N THR A 117 2.41 5.89 0.04
CA THR A 117 2.37 4.47 0.43
C THR A 117 2.04 4.30 1.91
N GLY A 118 2.67 5.05 2.80
CA GLY A 118 2.38 4.98 4.23
C GLY A 118 1.00 5.50 4.59
N THR A 119 0.48 6.49 3.86
CA THR A 119 -0.90 6.98 4.05
C THR A 119 -1.90 5.92 3.61
N LEU A 120 -1.70 5.29 2.45
CA LEU A 120 -2.55 4.21 1.96
C LEU A 120 -2.57 3.02 2.94
N VAL A 121 -1.40 2.58 3.39
CA VAL A 121 -1.28 1.50 4.38
C VAL A 121 -1.92 1.90 5.70
N GLY A 122 -1.74 3.13 6.17
CA GLY A 122 -2.39 3.62 7.38
C GLY A 122 -3.91 3.64 7.28
N CYS A 123 -4.46 4.03 6.13
CA CYS A 123 -5.91 3.96 5.89
C CYS A 123 -6.42 2.51 5.76
N LEU A 124 -5.60 1.58 5.25
CA LEU A 124 -5.92 0.14 5.31
C LEU A 124 -6.01 -0.33 6.76
N ARG A 125 -5.02 0.01 7.61
CA ARG A 125 -5.07 -0.35 9.04
C ARG A 125 -6.30 0.22 9.74
N LYS A 126 -6.70 1.44 9.37
CA LYS A 126 -7.93 2.05 9.88
C LYS A 126 -9.17 1.26 9.46
N LEU A 127 -9.25 0.79 8.21
CA LEU A 127 -10.31 -0.12 7.74
C LEU A 127 -10.31 -1.47 8.45
N GLU A 128 -9.14 -1.96 8.84
CA GLU A 128 -8.97 -3.19 9.63
C GLU A 128 -9.32 -3.00 11.11
N GLY A 129 -9.73 -1.80 11.54
CA GLY A 129 -10.12 -1.51 12.92
C GLY A 129 -8.94 -1.32 13.88
N TRP A 130 -7.73 -1.07 13.38
CA TRP A 130 -6.59 -0.77 14.25
C TRP A 130 -6.84 0.52 15.03
N ASN A 131 -6.41 0.56 16.29
CA ASN A 131 -6.37 1.80 17.04
C ASN A 131 -5.36 2.77 16.41
N PHE A 132 -5.66 4.07 16.45
CA PHE A 132 -4.86 5.08 15.75
C PHE A 132 -3.40 5.16 16.22
N SER A 133 -3.10 4.90 17.50
CA SER A 133 -1.73 4.91 18.00
C SER A 133 -0.85 3.81 17.38
N SER A 134 -1.41 2.61 17.15
CA SER A 134 -0.72 1.53 16.44
C SER A 134 -0.48 1.89 14.97
N ILE A 135 -1.46 2.53 14.32
CA ILE A 135 -1.33 2.98 12.93
C ILE A 135 -0.18 3.99 12.78
N VAL A 136 -0.15 5.01 13.65
CA VAL A 136 0.91 6.03 13.64
C VAL A 136 2.28 5.42 13.94
N THR A 137 2.34 4.41 14.80
CA THR A 137 3.58 3.69 15.12
C THR A 137 4.12 2.96 13.88
N GLU A 138 3.28 2.23 13.15
CA GLU A 138 3.68 1.58 11.88
C GLU A 138 4.12 2.61 10.83
N TYR A 139 3.34 3.69 10.66
CA TYR A 139 3.71 4.77 9.74
C TYR A 139 5.09 5.36 10.06
N ARG A 140 5.34 5.70 11.32
CA ARG A 140 6.61 6.30 11.77
C ARG A 140 7.77 5.32 11.70
N ALA A 141 7.54 4.02 11.85
CA ALA A 141 8.58 3.01 11.68
C ALA A 141 9.16 3.02 10.26
N TYR A 142 8.32 3.21 9.24
CA TYR A 142 8.78 3.40 7.86
C TYR A 142 9.28 4.82 7.57
N ALA A 143 8.61 5.83 8.11
CA ALA A 143 8.94 7.22 7.78
C ALA A 143 10.20 7.75 8.47
N GLY A 144 10.54 7.25 9.66
CA GLY A 144 11.66 7.72 10.46
C GLY A 144 11.65 9.23 10.65
N SER A 145 12.79 9.88 10.41
CA SER A 145 12.93 11.34 10.49
C SER A 145 12.17 12.10 9.39
N LYS A 146 11.64 11.40 8.38
CA LYS A 146 10.84 11.98 7.29
C LYS A 146 9.33 11.93 7.58
N ALA A 147 8.91 11.48 8.77
CA ALA A 147 7.50 11.49 9.17
C ALA A 147 6.90 12.90 9.09
N ARG A 148 5.65 13.00 8.64
CA ARG A 148 4.91 14.26 8.55
C ARG A 148 3.59 14.16 9.28
N TYR A 149 3.33 15.12 10.16
CA TYR A 149 2.08 15.20 10.91
C TYR A 149 0.84 15.25 10.00
N VAL A 150 0.92 15.92 8.85
CA VAL A 150 -0.21 16.00 7.90
C VAL A 150 -0.61 14.64 7.32
N ASN A 151 0.30 13.66 7.24
CA ASN A 151 -0.03 12.31 6.82
C ASN A 151 -0.79 11.56 7.94
N GLU A 152 -0.35 11.70 9.19
CA GLU A 152 -1.03 11.14 10.37
C GLU A 152 -2.45 11.71 10.49
N GLN A 153 -2.58 13.04 10.38
CA GLN A 153 -3.87 13.73 10.41
C GLN A 153 -4.77 13.30 9.24
N PHE A 154 -4.21 13.08 8.05
CA PHE A 154 -5.00 12.56 6.93
C PHE A 154 -5.55 11.17 7.25
N ILE A 155 -4.72 10.25 7.76
CA ILE A 155 -5.15 8.90 8.14
C ILE A 155 -6.28 8.97 9.16
N GLU A 156 -6.13 9.81 10.19
CA GLU A 156 -7.14 9.99 11.24
C GLU A 156 -8.49 10.45 10.67
N LEU A 157 -8.45 11.42 9.75
CA LEU A 157 -9.64 12.07 9.21
C LEU A 157 -10.22 11.42 7.94
N PHE A 158 -9.53 10.45 7.34
CA PHE A 158 -10.00 9.80 6.11
C PHE A 158 -11.34 9.11 6.35
N ASP A 159 -12.34 9.47 5.54
CA ASP A 159 -13.68 8.90 5.60
C ASP A 159 -13.70 7.50 4.96
N LEU A 160 -13.98 6.49 5.77
CA LEU A 160 -13.98 5.10 5.34
C LEU A 160 -15.17 4.76 4.44
N ASP A 161 -16.27 5.51 4.55
CA ASP A 161 -17.49 5.27 3.77
C ASP A 161 -17.29 5.57 2.27
N LEU A 162 -16.19 6.24 1.93
CA LEU A 162 -15.77 6.45 0.54
C LEU A 162 -15.34 5.16 -0.15
N VAL A 163 -14.94 4.13 0.58
CA VAL A 163 -14.34 2.91 0.02
C VAL A 163 -15.44 1.91 -0.35
N THR A 164 -15.52 1.56 -1.64
CA THR A 164 -16.44 0.52 -2.11
C THR A 164 -15.74 -0.83 -2.10
N LEU A 165 -16.13 -1.72 -1.18
CA LEU A 165 -15.53 -3.05 -1.10
C LEU A 165 -15.73 -3.84 -2.40
N PRO A 166 -14.67 -4.44 -2.97
CA PRO A 166 -14.78 -5.28 -4.16
C PRO A 166 -15.52 -6.58 -3.84
N LEU A 167 -16.00 -7.26 -4.90
CA LEU A 167 -16.75 -8.51 -4.78
C LEU A 167 -15.93 -9.64 -4.14
N HIS A 168 -14.65 -9.74 -4.48
CA HIS A 168 -13.73 -10.77 -4.01
C HIS A 168 -12.69 -10.17 -3.06
N LEU A 169 -13.01 -10.22 -1.77
CA LEU A 169 -12.14 -9.75 -0.69
C LEU A 169 -11.10 -10.80 -0.29
N PRO A 170 -9.91 -10.39 0.20
CA PRO A 170 -8.92 -11.33 0.69
C PRO A 170 -9.36 -12.00 2.00
N PRO A 171 -8.97 -13.26 2.24
CA PRO A 171 -9.38 -13.99 3.45
C PRO A 171 -8.99 -13.32 4.77
N TRP A 172 -7.82 -12.66 4.82
CA TRP A 172 -7.36 -11.94 6.01
C TRP A 172 -8.31 -10.79 6.38
N PHE A 173 -8.83 -10.07 5.39
CA PHE A 173 -9.76 -8.97 5.62
C PHE A 173 -11.12 -9.48 6.08
N ILE A 174 -11.65 -10.50 5.40
CA ILE A 174 -12.93 -11.14 5.78
C ILE A 174 -12.86 -11.64 7.24
N HIS A 175 -11.75 -12.28 7.60
CA HIS A 175 -11.52 -12.75 8.95
C HIS A 175 -11.50 -11.61 9.97
N GLN A 176 -10.78 -10.51 9.66
CA GLN A 176 -10.73 -9.33 10.52
C GLN A 176 -12.12 -8.71 10.75
N GLN A 177 -12.91 -8.53 9.69
CA GLN A 177 -14.27 -7.97 9.81
C GLN A 177 -15.18 -8.85 10.66
N LYS A 178 -15.04 -10.17 10.53
CA LYS A 178 -15.77 -11.12 11.37
C LYS A 178 -15.40 -10.97 12.86
N MET A 179 -14.12 -10.88 13.19
CA MET A 179 -13.67 -10.68 14.57
C MET A 179 -14.18 -9.37 15.17
N LEU A 180 -14.14 -8.27 14.40
CA LEU A 180 -14.68 -6.98 14.85
C LEU A 180 -16.18 -7.05 15.13
N THR A 181 -16.94 -7.73 14.26
CA THR A 181 -18.39 -7.90 14.45
C THR A 181 -18.69 -8.73 15.70
N GLU A 182 -17.96 -9.81 15.94
CA GLU A 182 -18.10 -10.65 17.13
C GLU A 182 -17.79 -9.85 18.42
N GLU A 183 -16.72 -9.06 18.44
CA GLU A 183 -16.36 -8.19 19.57
C GLU A 183 -17.45 -7.14 19.87
N GLU A 184 -18.01 -6.52 18.83
CA GLU A 184 -19.12 -5.58 18.99
C GLU A 184 -20.36 -6.24 19.59
N GLU A 185 -20.69 -7.46 19.14
CA GLU A 185 -21.83 -8.22 19.67
C GLU A 185 -21.63 -8.58 21.13
N GLU A 186 -20.44 -9.01 21.53
CA GLU A 186 -20.09 -9.31 22.92
C GLU A 186 -20.19 -8.06 23.81
N LEU A 187 -19.66 -6.92 23.36
CA LEU A 187 -19.75 -5.64 24.07
C LEU A 187 -21.21 -5.19 24.24
N ARG A 188 -22.06 -5.38 23.22
CA ARG A 188 -23.50 -5.07 23.32
C ARG A 188 -24.20 -5.96 24.34
N GLN A 189 -23.85 -7.25 24.40
CA GLN A 189 -24.41 -8.19 25.38
C GLN A 189 -23.96 -7.88 26.81
N GLN A 190 -22.73 -7.42 27.02
CA GLN A 190 -22.22 -7.03 28.34
C GLN A 190 -22.84 -5.74 28.89
N ASN A 191 -23.35 -4.89 28.00
CA ASN A 191 -23.96 -3.60 28.34
C ASN A 191 -25.51 -3.63 28.39
N MET A 192 -26.13 -4.81 28.20
CA MET A 192 -27.57 -5.06 28.42
C MET A 192 -27.82 -5.72 29.77
#